data_AF-A0A1F4D855-F1
#
_entry.id   AF-A0A1F4D855-F1
#
_cell.length_a   1.000
_cell.length_b   1.000
_cell.length_c   1.000
_cell.angle_alpha   90.00
_cell.angle_beta   90.00
_cell.angle_gamma   90.00
#
_symmetry.space_group_name_H-M   'P 1'
#
loop_
_entity.id
_entity.type
_entity.pdbx_description
1 polymer ?
#
loop_
_entity_poly.entity_id
_entity_poly.type
_entity_poly.pdbx_seq_one_letter_code
_entity_poly.pdbx_strand_id
1 'polypeptide(L)'
;MNTSLSRVGEKKRCIFLIGTFHGYQMNMPGWNKMCGAPLFEQHICRIISEQRVDYLFEELNVDALTDIFGRHKSWLEVIARQTTISHKFIDPGNKERLRIGIRPGEECTPEGIEKREYYWLERVRECEFFTAICVIGAKHIENVSARLSREYACTIINACYDPKNIKKQ
;
A
#
# COMPACT_ATOMS: atom_id res chain seq x y z
N MET A 1 42.60 -5.21 -2.37
CA MET A 1 41.84 -6.47 -2.32
C MET A 1 40.77 -6.30 -1.25
N ASN A 2 39.54 -5.93 -1.64
CA ASN A 2 38.42 -5.81 -0.71
C ASN A 2 37.62 -7.11 -0.76
N THR A 3 37.86 -7.96 0.23
CA THR A 3 37.05 -9.14 0.52
C THR A 3 35.67 -8.69 0.98
N SER A 4 34.72 -8.66 0.04
CA SER A 4 33.29 -8.60 0.33
C SER A 4 32.91 -9.86 1.09
N LEU A 5 32.84 -9.76 2.41
CA LEU A 5 32.16 -10.75 3.26
C LEU A 5 30.70 -10.84 2.80
N SER A 6 30.40 -11.87 2.01
CA SER A 6 29.05 -12.30 1.74
C SER A 6 28.38 -12.58 3.09
N ARG A 7 27.47 -11.68 3.50
CA ARG A 7 26.68 -11.81 4.72
C ARG A 7 25.90 -13.12 4.64
N VAL A 8 26.12 -13.98 5.63
CA VAL A 8 25.39 -15.22 5.85
C VAL A 8 23.89 -14.90 5.94
N GLY A 9 23.14 -15.29 4.91
CA GLY A 9 21.68 -15.48 4.94
C GLY A 9 20.84 -14.30 5.43
N GLU A 10 21.08 -13.08 4.94
CA GLU A 10 20.14 -11.97 5.19
C GLU A 10 18.75 -12.38 4.70
N LYS A 11 17.82 -12.54 5.65
CA LYS A 11 16.46 -12.97 5.34
C LYS A 11 15.81 -11.87 4.52
N LYS A 12 15.51 -12.19 3.25
CA LYS A 12 14.91 -11.25 2.31
C LYS A 12 13.61 -10.69 2.92
N ARG A 13 13.51 -9.36 2.99
CA ARG A 13 12.30 -8.65 3.44
C ARG A 13 11.10 -9.09 2.60
N CYS A 14 9.96 -9.28 3.24
CA CYS A 14 8.74 -9.79 2.61
C CYS A 14 7.70 -8.67 2.42
N ILE A 15 7.02 -8.67 1.28
CA ILE A 15 5.89 -7.78 1.00
C ILE A 15 4.71 -8.61 0.49
N PHE A 16 3.57 -8.44 1.16
CA PHE A 16 2.29 -8.95 0.73
C PHE A 16 1.50 -7.87 0.00
N LEU A 17 1.11 -8.13 -1.25
CA LEU A 17 0.35 -7.20 -2.07
C LEU A 17 -1.15 -7.47 -2.01
N ILE A 18 -1.90 -6.39 -1.83
CA ILE A 18 -3.36 -6.39 -1.88
C ILE A 18 -3.80 -5.29 -2.84
N GLY A 19 -4.33 -5.69 -3.99
CA GLY A 19 -4.99 -4.79 -4.93
C GLY A 19 -6.43 -4.60 -4.51
N THR A 20 -6.91 -3.37 -4.50
CA THR A 20 -8.30 -3.07 -4.15
C THR A 20 -8.82 -1.83 -4.85
N PHE A 21 -10.09 -1.48 -4.65
CA PHE A 21 -10.65 -0.20 -5.08
C PHE A 21 -10.39 0.86 -4.00
N HIS A 22 -9.94 2.06 -4.38
CA HIS A 22 -9.56 3.12 -3.41
C HIS A 22 -10.67 3.46 -2.41
N GLY A 23 -11.94 3.36 -2.82
CA GLY A 23 -13.07 3.60 -1.92
C GLY A 23 -13.13 2.67 -0.71
N TYR A 24 -12.50 1.50 -0.75
CA TYR A 24 -12.39 0.60 0.41
C TYR A 24 -11.28 1.01 1.38
N GLN A 25 -10.29 1.79 0.93
CA GLN A 25 -9.19 2.28 1.77
C GLN A 25 -9.59 3.52 2.58
N MET A 26 -10.66 4.21 2.17
CA MET A 26 -11.12 5.45 2.77
C MET A 26 -12.11 5.19 3.92
N ASN A 27 -11.91 5.86 5.06
CA ASN A 27 -12.85 5.83 6.18
C ASN A 27 -13.98 6.86 5.98
N MET A 28 -14.94 6.55 5.12
CA MET A 28 -16.05 7.47 4.80
C MET A 28 -17.35 7.10 5.54
N PRO A 29 -17.99 8.06 6.24
CA PRO A 29 -19.32 7.89 6.80
C PRO A 29 -20.35 7.46 5.74
N GLY A 30 -21.17 6.45 6.03
CA GLY A 30 -22.18 5.92 5.09
C GLY A 30 -21.66 4.89 4.09
N TRP A 31 -20.45 5.07 3.54
CA TRP A 31 -19.79 4.07 2.69
C TRP A 31 -19.39 2.83 3.50
N ASN A 32 -18.90 3.04 4.73
CA ASN A 32 -18.43 1.97 5.61
C ASN A 32 -19.50 0.90 5.96
N LYS A 33 -20.79 1.29 6.06
CA LYS A 33 -21.88 0.34 6.37
C LYS A 33 -22.36 -0.45 5.16
N MET A 34 -22.25 0.10 3.96
CA MET A 34 -22.74 -0.56 2.74
C MET A 34 -21.67 -1.35 1.99
N CYS A 35 -20.40 -1.03 2.19
CA CYS A 35 -19.31 -1.45 1.30
C CYS A 35 -18.24 -2.34 1.96
N GLY A 36 -18.42 -2.78 3.22
CA GLY A 36 -17.57 -3.82 3.80
C GLY A 36 -16.27 -3.35 4.45
N ALA A 37 -16.22 -2.13 4.98
CA ALA A 37 -15.07 -1.66 5.77
C ALA A 37 -14.72 -2.59 6.95
N PRO A 38 -15.69 -3.12 7.74
CA PRO A 38 -15.38 -4.11 8.76
C PRO A 38 -14.77 -5.39 8.21
N LEU A 39 -15.15 -5.81 6.99
CA LEU A 39 -14.58 -6.99 6.34
C LEU A 39 -13.15 -6.72 5.85
N PHE A 40 -12.89 -5.52 5.33
CA PHE A 40 -11.55 -5.10 4.96
C PHE A 40 -10.62 -5.03 6.19
N GLU A 41 -11.07 -4.40 7.27
CA GLU A 41 -10.35 -4.38 8.54
C GLU A 41 -10.07 -5.80 9.06
N GLN A 42 -11.09 -6.66 9.14
CA GLN A 42 -10.93 -8.05 9.56
C GLN A 42 -9.93 -8.81 8.68
N HIS A 43 -9.99 -8.63 7.36
CA HIS A 43 -9.07 -9.28 6.43
C HIS A 43 -7.62 -8.81 6.64
N ILE A 44 -7.40 -7.51 6.76
CA ILE A 44 -6.07 -6.93 7.02
C ILE A 44 -5.53 -7.40 8.37
N CYS A 45 -6.33 -7.32 9.45
CA CYS A 45 -5.95 -7.77 10.79
C CYS A 45 -5.62 -9.27 10.83
N ARG A 46 -6.35 -10.09 10.09
CA ARG A 46 -6.05 -11.53 9.96
C ARG A 46 -4.68 -11.76 9.33
N ILE A 47 -4.38 -11.08 8.21
CA ILE A 47 -3.08 -11.19 7.54
C ILE A 47 -1.96 -10.70 8.45
N ILE A 48 -2.18 -9.59 9.16
CA ILE A 48 -1.22 -9.05 10.13
C ILE A 48 -0.83 -10.12 11.15
N SER A 49 -1.83 -10.77 11.75
CA SER A 49 -1.60 -11.81 12.76
C SER A 49 -0.94 -13.06 12.19
N GLU A 50 -1.42 -13.55 11.05
CA GLU A 50 -0.94 -14.80 10.44
C GLU A 50 0.49 -14.66 9.91
N GLN A 51 0.84 -13.49 9.36
CA GLN A 51 2.11 -13.26 8.66
C GLN A 51 3.14 -12.47 9.48
N ARG A 52 2.80 -12.04 10.71
CA ARG A 52 3.66 -11.21 11.58
C ARG A 52 4.09 -9.93 10.86
N VAL A 53 3.11 -9.22 10.31
CA VAL A 53 3.34 -7.95 9.62
C VAL A 53 3.79 -6.89 10.61
N ASP A 54 4.83 -6.15 10.27
CA ASP A 54 5.38 -5.04 11.06
C ASP A 54 5.30 -3.69 10.34
N TYR A 55 4.82 -3.68 9.10
CA TYR A 55 4.67 -2.45 8.31
C TYR A 55 3.45 -2.47 7.37
N LEU A 56 2.80 -1.33 7.22
CA LEU A 56 1.70 -1.09 6.27
C LEU A 56 2.06 0.03 5.30
N PHE A 57 2.01 -0.26 4.00
CA PHE A 57 2.11 0.73 2.93
C PHE A 57 0.75 0.91 2.25
N GLU A 58 0.41 2.14 1.86
CA GLU A 58 -0.83 2.41 1.12
C GLU A 58 -0.66 3.40 -0.04
N GLU A 59 -1.31 3.11 -1.16
CA GLU A 59 -1.45 3.99 -2.33
C GLU A 59 -2.47 5.12 -2.08
N LEU A 60 -2.22 5.93 -1.05
CA LEU A 60 -2.87 7.19 -0.80
C LEU A 60 -1.82 8.22 -0.38
N ASN A 61 -2.26 9.48 -0.29
CA ASN A 61 -1.46 10.59 0.22
C ASN A 61 -2.35 11.51 1.06
N VAL A 62 -1.71 12.38 1.85
CA VAL A 62 -2.41 13.28 2.77
C VAL A 62 -3.34 14.23 2.04
N ASP A 63 -2.92 14.78 0.90
CA ASP A 63 -3.71 15.75 0.12
C ASP A 63 -5.05 15.14 -0.34
N ALA A 64 -5.01 13.89 -0.82
CA ALA A 64 -6.21 13.15 -1.24
C ALA A 64 -7.21 12.92 -0.10
N LEU A 65 -6.71 12.74 1.14
CA LEU A 65 -7.54 12.57 2.33
C LEU A 65 -8.11 13.90 2.85
N THR A 66 -7.38 15.00 2.70
CA THR A 66 -7.83 16.33 3.15
C THR A 66 -8.81 16.96 2.19
N ASP A 67 -8.52 16.93 0.89
CA ASP A 67 -9.19 17.77 -0.11
C ASP A 67 -10.59 17.24 -0.47
N ILE A 68 -10.74 15.92 -0.52
CA ILE A 68 -11.98 15.30 -0.99
C ILE A 68 -13.00 15.17 0.15
N PHE A 69 -12.54 15.04 1.41
CA PHE A 69 -13.40 14.55 2.49
C PHE A 69 -13.33 15.32 3.82
N GLY A 70 -12.60 16.44 3.89
CA GLY A 70 -12.68 17.32 5.06
C GLY A 70 -12.12 16.70 6.36
N ARG A 71 -11.10 15.83 6.24
CA ARG A 71 -10.39 15.05 7.28
C ARG A 71 -10.98 13.66 7.53
N HIS A 72 -10.53 12.69 6.75
CA HIS A 72 -10.67 11.27 7.08
C HIS A 72 -9.30 10.60 7.08
N LYS A 73 -9.04 9.79 8.11
CA LYS A 73 -7.91 8.87 8.13
C LYS A 73 -8.17 7.76 7.12
N SER A 74 -7.13 7.13 6.58
CA SER A 74 -7.33 5.87 5.88
C SER A 74 -7.65 4.75 6.86
N TRP A 75 -8.25 3.66 6.37
CA TRP A 75 -8.45 2.47 7.20
C TRP A 75 -7.14 1.85 7.65
N LEU A 76 -6.10 1.88 6.81
CA LEU A 76 -4.79 1.35 7.16
C LEU A 76 -4.11 2.18 8.24
N GLU A 77 -4.25 3.51 8.24
CA GLU A 77 -3.76 4.37 9.32
C GLU A 77 -4.48 4.06 10.65
N VAL A 78 -5.79 3.82 10.60
CA VAL A 78 -6.57 3.42 11.80
C VAL A 78 -6.07 2.08 12.34
N ILE A 79 -5.93 1.08 11.47
CA ILE A 79 -5.46 -0.28 11.83
C ILE A 79 -4.03 -0.22 12.39
N ALA A 80 -3.13 0.52 11.73
CA ALA A 80 -1.76 0.70 12.17
C ALA A 80 -1.69 1.23 13.61
N ARG A 81 -2.50 2.25 13.91
CA ARG A 81 -2.57 2.82 15.27
C ARG A 81 -3.11 1.83 16.29
N GLN A 82 -4.12 1.04 15.94
CA GLN A 82 -4.72 0.05 16.85
C GLN A 82 -3.80 -1.15 17.10
N THR A 83 -3.00 -1.54 16.10
CA THR A 83 -2.10 -2.70 16.15
C THR A 83 -0.66 -2.34 16.49
N THR A 84 -0.36 -1.05 16.69
CA THR A 84 0.99 -0.51 16.91
C THR A 84 1.99 -0.87 15.80
N ILE A 85 1.48 -1.04 14.58
CA ILE A 85 2.27 -1.33 13.38
C ILE A 85 2.67 -0.02 12.70
N SER A 86 3.87 0.00 12.10
CA SER A 86 4.32 1.17 11.34
C SER A 86 3.52 1.35 10.06
N HIS A 87 3.28 2.59 9.66
CA HIS A 87 2.46 2.91 8.49
C HIS A 87 3.08 4.02 7.65
N LYS A 88 2.89 3.94 6.33
CA LYS A 88 3.38 4.97 5.39
C LYS A 88 2.50 5.06 4.14
N PHE A 89 2.07 6.30 3.86
CA PHE A 89 1.58 6.72 2.55
C PHE A 89 2.73 6.69 1.53
N ILE A 90 2.51 6.01 0.40
CA ILE A 90 3.52 5.90 -0.65
C ILE A 90 3.18 6.72 -1.90
N ASP A 91 1.93 7.16 -2.08
CA ASP A 91 1.57 8.02 -3.21
C ASP A 91 2.12 9.45 -3.02
N PRO A 92 2.64 10.12 -4.06
CA PRO A 92 3.09 11.49 -3.93
C PRO A 92 1.88 12.44 -3.77
N GLY A 93 2.00 13.39 -2.84
CA GLY A 93 1.10 14.54 -2.76
C GLY A 93 1.31 15.52 -3.92
N ASN A 94 0.50 16.57 -3.99
CA ASN A 94 0.48 17.55 -5.07
C ASN A 94 1.85 18.20 -5.31
N LYS A 95 2.56 18.60 -4.24
CA LYS A 95 3.91 19.18 -4.35
C LYS A 95 4.94 18.15 -4.82
N GLU A 96 4.82 16.90 -4.39
CA GLU A 96 5.74 15.82 -4.76
C GLU A 96 5.53 15.41 -6.22
N ARG A 97 4.29 15.34 -6.69
CA ARG A 97 3.92 15.11 -8.10
C ARG A 97 4.62 16.11 -9.03
N LEU A 98 4.55 17.40 -8.71
CA LEU A 98 5.24 18.44 -9.48
C LEU A 98 6.76 18.22 -9.49
N ARG A 99 7.37 17.82 -8.36
CA ARG A 99 8.82 17.56 -8.28
C ARG A 99 9.26 16.38 -9.13
N ILE A 100 8.44 15.33 -9.22
CA ILE A 100 8.72 14.17 -10.07
C ILE A 100 8.23 14.38 -11.51
N GLY A 101 7.82 15.60 -11.87
CA GLY A 101 7.47 15.98 -13.24
C GLY A 101 6.11 15.46 -13.70
N ILE A 102 5.15 15.28 -12.80
CA ILE A 102 3.74 15.03 -13.10
C ILE A 102 2.99 16.36 -12.99
N ARG A 103 2.38 16.82 -14.08
CA ARG A 103 1.58 18.04 -14.10
C ARG A 103 0.10 17.72 -13.83
N PRO A 104 -0.71 18.73 -13.42
CA PRO A 104 -2.15 18.54 -13.25
C PRO A 104 -2.82 17.98 -14.51
N GLY A 105 -3.58 16.91 -14.37
CA GLY A 105 -4.25 16.20 -15.47
C GLY A 105 -3.42 15.05 -16.07
N GLU A 106 -2.15 14.92 -15.71
CA GLU A 106 -1.27 13.85 -16.21
C GLU A 106 -1.25 12.62 -15.28
N GLU A 107 -1.89 12.66 -14.11
CA GLU A 107 -1.77 11.65 -13.05
C GLU A 107 -2.25 10.26 -13.48
N CYS A 108 -3.19 10.22 -14.42
CA CYS A 108 -3.78 9.00 -14.97
C CYS A 108 -3.24 8.66 -16.37
N THR A 109 -2.29 9.42 -16.90
CA THR A 109 -1.61 9.07 -18.16
C THR A 109 -0.62 7.92 -17.91
N PRO A 110 -0.23 7.15 -18.94
CA PRO A 110 0.76 6.08 -18.77
C PRO A 110 2.07 6.57 -18.14
N GLU A 111 2.58 7.74 -18.57
CA GLU A 111 3.80 8.34 -18.02
C GLU A 111 3.62 8.79 -16.56
N GLY A 112 2.48 9.40 -16.23
CA GLY A 112 2.17 9.81 -14.86
C GLY A 112 2.04 8.62 -13.92
N ILE A 113 1.38 7.55 -14.36
CA ILE A 113 1.27 6.29 -13.62
C ILE A 113 2.66 5.68 -13.39
N GLU A 114 3.49 5.61 -14.42
CA GLU A 114 4.85 5.06 -14.30
C GLU A 114 5.69 5.85 -13.28
N LYS A 115 5.66 7.20 -13.35
CA LYS A 115 6.35 8.06 -12.39
C LYS A 115 5.87 7.84 -10.95
N ARG A 116 4.55 7.71 -10.74
CA ARG A 116 3.97 7.39 -9.43
C ARG A 116 4.46 6.04 -8.91
N GLU A 117 4.37 5.00 -9.72
CA GLU A 117 4.79 3.66 -9.30
C GLU A 117 6.30 3.59 -8.98
N TYR A 118 7.16 4.31 -9.71
CA TYR A 118 8.59 4.43 -9.32
C TYR A 118 8.75 5.15 -7.99
N TYR A 119 8.03 6.26 -7.79
CA TYR A 119 8.04 6.97 -6.52
C TYR A 119 7.64 6.04 -5.36
N TRP A 120 6.61 5.21 -5.53
CA TRP A 120 6.17 4.26 -4.51
C TRP A 120 7.28 3.28 -4.12
N LEU A 121 8.06 2.77 -5.09
CA LEU A 121 9.18 1.87 -4.82
C LEU A 121 10.27 2.55 -3.99
N GLU A 122 10.63 3.79 -4.30
CA GLU A 122 11.59 4.54 -3.48
C GLU A 122 11.08 4.71 -2.04
N ARG A 123 9.80 5.03 -1.88
CA ARG A 123 9.18 5.18 -0.54
C ARG A 123 9.22 3.89 0.28
N VAL A 124 9.06 2.74 -0.37
CA VAL A 124 9.22 1.42 0.26
C VAL A 124 10.69 1.17 0.64
N ARG A 125 11.65 1.49 -0.23
CA ARG A 125 13.09 1.29 0.02
C ARG A 125 13.63 2.07 1.20
N GLU A 126 13.12 3.27 1.43
CA GLU A 126 13.46 4.14 2.56
C GLU A 126 13.04 3.57 3.92
N CYS A 127 12.27 2.48 3.97
CA CYS A 127 11.72 1.95 5.21
C CYS A 127 12.45 0.69 5.66
N GLU A 128 12.66 0.60 6.97
CA GLU A 128 13.09 -0.63 7.63
C GLU A 128 11.85 -1.43 8.05
N PHE A 129 11.71 -2.63 7.50
CA PHE A 129 10.64 -3.56 7.81
C PHE A 129 11.13 -4.99 7.58
N PHE A 130 10.53 -5.95 8.26
CA PHE A 130 10.75 -7.37 8.00
C PHE A 130 9.65 -7.95 7.11
N THR A 131 8.38 -7.63 7.43
CA THR A 131 7.20 -8.11 6.71
C THR A 131 6.18 -6.99 6.56
N ALA A 132 5.94 -6.56 5.33
CA ALA A 132 4.95 -5.51 5.06
C ALA A 132 3.69 -6.05 4.35
N ILE A 133 2.57 -5.37 4.56
CA ILE A 133 1.47 -5.36 3.59
C ILE A 133 1.57 -4.06 2.80
N CYS A 134 1.40 -4.14 1.47
CA CYS A 134 1.25 -2.98 0.62
C CYS A 134 -0.09 -3.04 -0.10
N VAL A 135 -0.97 -2.07 0.21
CA VAL A 135 -2.31 -1.96 -0.33
C VAL A 135 -2.32 -0.90 -1.43
N ILE A 136 -2.64 -1.32 -2.64
CA ILE A 136 -2.64 -0.46 -3.82
C ILE A 136 -3.90 -0.70 -4.66
N GLY A 137 -4.13 0.14 -5.66
CA GLY A 137 -5.17 -0.02 -6.66
C GLY A 137 -4.97 -1.31 -7.45
N ALA A 138 -6.03 -2.08 -7.66
CA ALA A 138 -5.96 -3.38 -8.33
C ALA A 138 -5.26 -3.33 -9.71
N LYS A 139 -5.37 -2.20 -10.43
CA LYS A 139 -4.75 -1.99 -11.74
C LYS A 139 -3.22 -1.92 -11.70
N HIS A 140 -2.62 -1.67 -10.52
CA HIS A 140 -1.17 -1.51 -10.36
C HIS A 140 -0.47 -2.80 -9.90
N ILE A 141 -1.23 -3.83 -9.50
CA ILE A 141 -0.68 -5.03 -8.86
C ILE A 141 0.38 -5.72 -9.70
N GLU A 142 0.11 -5.95 -10.98
CA GLU A 142 1.03 -6.69 -11.85
C GLU A 142 2.37 -5.95 -11.99
N ASN A 143 2.32 -4.67 -12.34
CA ASN A 143 3.51 -3.84 -12.54
C ASN A 143 4.32 -3.66 -11.25
N VAL A 144 3.64 -3.31 -10.14
CA VAL A 144 4.30 -3.08 -8.86
C VAL A 144 4.88 -4.38 -8.30
N SER A 145 4.18 -5.51 -8.43
CA SER A 145 4.69 -6.83 -8.03
C SER A 145 5.95 -7.20 -8.80
N ALA A 146 5.94 -7.02 -10.13
CA ALA A 146 7.09 -7.33 -10.98
C ALA A 146 8.33 -6.50 -10.59
N ARG A 147 8.13 -5.23 -10.22
CA ARG A 147 9.23 -4.35 -9.78
C ARG A 147 9.71 -4.69 -8.36
N LEU A 148 8.81 -4.86 -7.39
CA LEU A 148 9.17 -5.20 -6.01
C LEU A 148 9.86 -6.57 -5.91
N SER A 149 9.47 -7.55 -6.72
CA SER A 149 10.04 -8.90 -6.71
C SER A 149 11.56 -8.93 -6.99
N ARG A 150 12.09 -7.88 -7.63
CA ARG A 150 13.54 -7.72 -7.88
C ARG A 150 14.34 -7.60 -6.59
N GLU A 151 13.75 -7.02 -5.54
CA GLU A 151 14.45 -6.68 -4.29
C GLU A 151 13.85 -7.36 -3.06
N TYR A 152 12.57 -7.71 -3.11
CA TYR A 152 11.80 -8.25 -2.00
C TYR A 152 11.25 -9.65 -2.31
N ALA A 153 10.96 -10.44 -1.27
CA ALA A 153 10.08 -11.59 -1.44
C ALA A 153 8.65 -11.03 -1.54
N CYS A 154 8.01 -11.19 -2.71
CA CYS A 154 6.74 -10.54 -2.99
C CYS A 154 5.65 -11.59 -3.26
N THR A 155 4.54 -11.49 -2.53
CA THR A 155 3.40 -12.41 -2.66
C THR A 155 2.13 -11.60 -2.83
N ILE A 156 1.37 -11.86 -3.90
CA ILE A 156 0.05 -11.26 -4.09
C ILE A 156 -0.96 -12.09 -3.30
N ILE A 157 -1.55 -11.51 -2.26
CA ILE A 157 -2.62 -12.17 -1.49
C ILE A 157 -3.95 -12.03 -2.23
N ASN A 158 -4.24 -10.83 -2.73
CA ASN A 158 -5.43 -10.55 -3.55
C ASN A 158 -5.06 -9.54 -4.64
N ALA A 159 -5.26 -9.88 -5.90
CA ALA A 159 -5.05 -8.92 -6.99
C ALA A 159 -6.19 -7.88 -7.12
N CYS A 160 -7.40 -8.25 -6.70
CA CYS A 160 -8.58 -7.39 -6.72
C CYS A 160 -9.52 -7.78 -5.55
N TYR A 161 -9.19 -7.32 -4.35
CA TYR A 161 -9.99 -7.48 -3.15
C TYR A 161 -11.30 -6.70 -3.29
N ASP A 162 -12.41 -7.44 -3.17
CA ASP A 162 -13.76 -6.91 -3.06
C ASP A 162 -14.44 -7.59 -1.86
N PRO A 163 -14.81 -6.85 -0.80
CA PRO A 163 -15.45 -7.40 0.38
C PRO A 163 -16.81 -8.06 0.08
N LYS A 164 -17.47 -7.73 -1.04
CA LYS A 164 -18.72 -8.38 -1.45
C LYS A 164 -18.52 -9.83 -1.88
N ASN A 165 -17.30 -10.21 -2.26
CA ASN A 165 -16.95 -11.57 -2.68
C ASN A 165 -16.55 -12.48 -1.52
N ILE A 166 -16.43 -11.93 -0.30
CA ILE A 166 -16.18 -12.73 0.90
C ILE A 166 -17.51 -13.39 1.26
N LYS A 167 -17.63 -14.69 0.95
CA LYS A 167 -18.73 -15.51 1.45
C LYS A 167 -18.74 -15.39 2.98
N LYS A 168 -19.86 -14.95 3.55
CA LYS A 168 -20.07 -14.97 5.01
C LYS A 168 -19.84 -16.41 5.47
N GLN A 169 -18.75 -16.64 6.20
CA GLN A 169 -18.51 -17.89 6.91
C GLN A 169 -19.36 -17.93 8.16
#